data_AF-A0A537D8C4-F1
#
_entry.id   AF-A0A537D8C4-F1
#
_cell.length_a   1.000
_cell.length_b   1.000
_cell.length_c   1.000
_cell.angle_alpha   90.00
_cell.angle_beta   90.00
_cell.angle_gamma   90.00
#
_symmetry.space_group_name_H-M   'P 1'
#
loop_
_entity.id
_entity.type
_entity.pdbx_description
1 polymer ?
#
loop_
_entity_poly.entity_id
_entity_poly.type
_entity_poly.pdbx_seq_one_letter_code
_entity_poly.pdbx_strand_id
1 'polypeptide(L)'
;MGLQSGNNRVVEFILYYFRKFDLDSVLKIFRVIGAEYSNVYVYSESDDEGNRTIILRHGMGPSASAYYGASFNALCHRLGLKVDLEESDDQVICKIRRVIREQTLVQSRSAQKAN
;
A
#
# COMPACT_ATOMS: atom_id res chain seq x y z
N MET A 1 -20.34 -4.61 2.71
CA MET A 1 -20.55 -3.16 2.50
C MET A 1 -19.64 -2.30 3.38
N GLY A 2 -19.50 -2.55 4.70
CA GLY A 2 -18.67 -1.73 5.60
C GLY A 2 -17.18 -1.55 5.19
N LEU A 3 -16.51 -2.62 4.73
CA LEU A 3 -15.10 -2.54 4.29
C LEU A 3 -14.92 -1.64 3.06
N GLN A 4 -15.81 -1.73 2.07
CA GLN A 4 -15.75 -0.90 0.86
C GLN A 4 -16.02 0.58 1.18
N SER A 5 -17.01 0.86 2.04
CA SER A 5 -17.32 2.22 2.49
C SER A 5 -16.20 2.84 3.34
N GLY A 6 -15.58 2.05 4.24
CA GLY A 6 -14.42 2.49 5.02
C GLY A 6 -13.21 2.81 4.14
N ASN A 7 -12.93 1.95 3.16
CA ASN A 7 -11.82 2.16 2.23
C ASN A 7 -12.02 3.40 1.34
N ASN A 8 -13.26 3.70 0.90
CA ASN A 8 -13.54 4.95 0.19
C ASN A 8 -13.25 6.17 1.05
N ARG A 9 -13.66 6.17 2.32
CA ARG A 9 -13.41 7.29 3.24
C ARG A 9 -11.91 7.52 3.47
N VAL A 10 -11.11 6.46 3.60
CA VAL A 10 -9.65 6.61 3.78
C VAL A 10 -9.00 7.20 2.52
N VAL A 11 -9.46 6.81 1.32
CA VAL A 11 -8.99 7.44 0.07
C VAL A 11 -9.35 8.92 -0.01
N GLU A 12 -10.59 9.28 0.34
CA GLU A 12 -11.03 10.68 0.40
C GLU A 12 -10.18 11.49 1.40
N PHE A 13 -9.85 10.89 2.54
CA PHE A 13 -8.99 11.50 3.54
C PHE A 13 -7.57 11.71 3.03
N ILE A 14 -6.98 10.71 2.36
CA ILE A 14 -5.67 10.82 1.70
C ILE A 14 -5.68 11.96 0.67
N LEU A 15 -6.71 12.03 -0.17
CA LEU A 15 -6.86 13.10 -1.16
C LEU A 15 -7.03 14.48 -0.51
N TYR A 16 -7.75 14.58 0.61
CA TYR A 16 -7.93 15.83 1.33
C TYR A 16 -6.60 16.37 1.88
N TYR A 17 -5.81 15.54 2.57
CA TYR A 17 -4.56 15.96 3.20
C TYR A 17 -3.37 16.05 2.24
N PHE A 18 -3.26 15.14 1.27
CA PHE A 18 -2.07 15.03 0.42
C PHE A 18 -2.31 15.42 -1.04
N ARG A 19 -3.57 15.70 -1.42
CA ARG A 19 -3.97 16.16 -2.77
C ARG A 19 -3.67 15.19 -3.91
N LYS A 20 -3.18 13.99 -3.61
CA LYS A 20 -2.89 12.91 -4.57
C LYS A 20 -3.10 11.56 -3.91
N PHE A 21 -3.38 10.54 -4.73
CA PHE A 21 -3.53 9.15 -4.28
C PHE A 21 -2.46 8.29 -4.99
N ASP A 22 -1.29 8.21 -4.35
CA ASP A 22 -0.14 7.42 -4.77
C ASP A 22 0.45 6.65 -3.57
N LEU A 23 1.45 5.81 -3.82
CA LEU A 23 2.05 4.97 -2.76
C LEU A 23 2.60 5.83 -1.63
N ASP A 24 3.34 6.90 -1.93
CA ASP A 24 3.89 7.80 -0.92
C ASP A 24 2.81 8.39 -0.02
N SER A 25 1.67 8.79 -0.59
CA SER A 25 0.56 9.35 0.19
C SER A 25 -0.13 8.29 1.06
N VAL A 26 -0.23 7.05 0.58
CA VAL A 26 -0.67 5.91 1.39
C VAL A 26 0.31 5.67 2.53
N LEU A 27 1.60 5.52 2.27
CA LEU A 27 2.59 5.28 3.32
C LEU A 27 2.62 6.40 4.36
N LYS A 28 2.47 7.65 3.90
CA LYS A 28 2.38 8.83 4.76
C LYS A 28 1.15 8.82 5.67
N ILE A 29 0.01 8.24 5.25
CA ILE A 29 -1.15 8.13 6.14
C ILE A 29 -0.88 7.17 7.30
N PHE A 30 -0.25 6.02 7.03
CA PHE A 30 0.10 5.06 8.08
C PHE A 30 1.11 5.65 9.06
N ARG A 31 2.13 6.35 8.53
CA ARG A 31 3.13 7.01 9.36
C ARG A 31 2.53 8.16 10.19
N VAL A 32 1.95 9.17 9.55
CA VAL A 32 1.57 10.42 10.23
C VAL A 32 0.32 10.21 11.08
N ILE A 33 -0.72 9.56 10.55
CA ILE A 33 -1.98 9.42 11.28
C ILE A 33 -1.94 8.22 12.21
N GLY A 34 -1.46 7.07 11.73
CA GLY A 34 -1.40 5.85 12.54
C GLY A 34 -0.34 5.91 13.63
N ALA A 35 0.92 6.12 13.24
CA ALA A 35 2.02 6.09 14.21
C ALA A 35 2.19 7.42 14.96
N GLU A 36 2.30 8.56 14.28
CA GLU A 36 2.67 9.83 14.94
C GLU A 36 1.49 10.46 15.69
N TYR A 37 0.30 10.52 15.10
CA TYR A 37 -0.88 11.15 15.71
C TYR A 37 -1.65 10.22 16.66
N SER A 38 -1.99 9.00 16.20
CA SER A 38 -2.82 8.08 16.98
C SER A 38 -2.02 7.16 17.90
N ASN A 39 -0.69 7.06 17.67
CA ASN A 39 0.23 6.19 18.43
C ASN A 39 -0.26 4.73 18.55
N VAL A 40 -0.87 4.20 17.48
CA VAL A 40 -1.43 2.83 17.50
C VAL A 40 -0.40 1.75 17.17
N TYR A 41 0.72 2.12 16.56
CA TYR A 41 1.85 1.26 16.25
C TYR A 41 3.12 2.08 16.04
N VAL A 42 4.27 1.41 16.09
CA VAL A 42 5.55 1.95 15.60
C VAL A 42 5.69 1.63 14.12
N TYR A 43 5.88 2.67 13.31
CA TYR A 43 6.09 2.56 11.86
C TYR A 43 7.58 2.42 11.54
N SER A 44 7.93 1.51 10.63
CA SER A 44 9.27 1.41 10.05
C SER A 44 9.18 1.08 8.56
N GLU A 45 10.12 1.59 7.79
CA GLU A 45 10.15 1.43 6.33
C GLU A 45 11.58 1.22 5.84
N SER A 46 11.75 0.35 4.85
CA SER A 46 12.96 0.24 4.04
C SER A 46 12.62 0.18 2.55
N ASP A 47 13.56 0.64 1.72
CA ASP A 47 13.50 0.57 0.26
C ASP A 47 14.78 -0.09 -0.24
N ASP A 48 14.63 -1.22 -0.94
CA ASP A 48 15.70 -1.96 -1.59
C ASP A 48 15.43 -2.05 -3.10
N GLU A 49 16.04 -1.15 -3.86
CA GLU A 49 15.90 -1.03 -5.33
C GLU A 49 14.45 -0.91 -5.85
N GLY A 50 13.56 -0.34 -5.03
CA GLY A 50 12.13 -0.20 -5.30
C GLY A 50 11.27 -1.33 -4.71
N ASN A 51 11.88 -2.28 -3.99
CA ASN A 51 11.16 -3.20 -3.11
C ASN A 51 10.98 -2.55 -1.74
N ARG A 52 9.75 -2.20 -1.40
CA ARG A 52 9.43 -1.52 -0.15
C ARG A 52 9.01 -2.55 0.89
N THR A 53 9.60 -2.47 2.08
CA THR A 53 9.15 -3.22 3.25
C THR A 53 8.67 -2.25 4.31
N ILE A 54 7.42 -2.40 4.73
CA ILE A 54 6.80 -1.61 5.77
C ILE A 54 6.54 -2.54 6.96
N ILE A 55 6.83 -2.08 8.17
CA ILE A 55 6.57 -2.81 9.40
C ILE A 55 5.73 -1.93 10.33
N LEU A 56 4.61 -2.48 10.79
CA LEU A 56 3.73 -1.87 11.79
C LEU A 56 3.82 -2.71 13.07
N ARG A 57 4.65 -2.29 14.04
CA ARG A 57 4.80 -3.01 15.32
C ARG A 57 3.80 -2.49 16.35
N HIS A 58 3.06 -3.37 17.00
CA HIS A 58 2.04 -3.03 17.99
C HIS A 58 1.90 -4.10 19.08
N GLY A 59 1.33 -3.76 20.23
CA GLY A 59 1.06 -4.74 21.31
C GLY A 59 -0.39 -5.23 21.39
N MET A 60 -1.19 -5.08 20.32
CA MET A 60 -2.66 -5.14 20.40
C MET A 60 -3.29 -6.49 19.99
N GLY A 61 -2.47 -7.50 19.70
CA GLY A 61 -2.94 -8.85 19.38
C GLY A 61 -3.34 -9.05 17.91
N PRO A 62 -3.66 -10.30 17.53
CA PRO A 62 -3.81 -10.71 16.13
C PRO A 62 -4.96 -10.03 15.39
N SER A 63 -6.02 -9.60 16.08
CA SER A 63 -7.12 -8.85 15.45
C SER A 63 -6.68 -7.47 14.97
N ALA A 64 -5.74 -6.83 15.67
CA ALA A 64 -5.16 -5.56 15.21
C ALA A 64 -4.29 -5.79 13.97
N SER A 65 -3.51 -6.86 13.94
CA SER A 65 -2.69 -7.26 12.78
C SER A 65 -3.55 -7.47 11.55
N ALA A 66 -4.60 -8.27 11.66
CA ALA A 66 -5.54 -8.52 10.58
C ALA A 66 -6.20 -7.22 10.07
N TYR A 67 -6.54 -6.30 10.99
CA TYR A 67 -7.12 -5.01 10.61
C TYR A 67 -6.12 -4.12 9.85
N TYR A 68 -4.89 -3.97 10.36
CA TYR A 68 -3.87 -3.14 9.72
C TYR A 68 -3.39 -3.73 8.39
N GLY A 69 -3.16 -5.05 8.33
CA GLY A 69 -2.82 -5.77 7.11
C GLY A 69 -3.89 -5.61 6.03
N ALA A 70 -5.16 -5.87 6.37
CA ALA A 70 -6.27 -5.72 5.43
C ALA A 70 -6.43 -4.27 4.94
N SER A 71 -6.28 -3.27 5.83
CA SER A 71 -6.39 -1.86 5.47
C SER A 71 -5.27 -1.43 4.51
N PHE A 72 -4.03 -1.82 4.80
CA PHE A 72 -2.87 -1.52 3.97
C PHE A 72 -2.99 -2.16 2.58
N ASN A 73 -3.32 -3.46 2.55
CA ASN A 73 -3.47 -4.20 1.29
C ASN A 73 -4.61 -3.63 0.43
N ALA A 74 -5.74 -3.25 1.04
CA ALA A 74 -6.84 -2.68 0.29
C ALA A 74 -6.50 -1.34 -0.37
N LEU A 75 -5.72 -0.48 0.28
CA LEU A 75 -5.25 0.78 -0.28
C LEU A 75 -4.23 0.56 -1.41
N CYS A 76 -3.27 -0.34 -1.20
CA CYS A 76 -2.29 -0.69 -2.23
C CYS A 76 -2.95 -1.34 -3.46
N HIS A 77 -3.95 -2.19 -3.26
CA HIS A 77 -4.70 -2.80 -4.35
C HIS A 77 -5.41 -1.76 -5.23
N ARG A 78 -5.89 -0.65 -4.65
CA ARG A 78 -6.46 0.47 -5.44
C ARG A 78 -5.43 1.19 -6.30
N LEU A 79 -4.15 1.10 -5.94
CA LEU A 79 -3.04 1.59 -6.76
C LEU A 79 -2.57 0.56 -7.81
N GLY A 80 -3.23 -0.60 -7.89
CA GLY A 80 -2.80 -1.71 -8.74
C GLY A 80 -1.53 -2.40 -8.23
N LEU A 81 -1.16 -2.21 -6.97
CA LEU A 81 0.01 -2.83 -6.34
C LEU A 81 -0.39 -4.15 -5.67
N LYS A 82 0.49 -5.15 -5.79
CA LYS A 82 0.38 -6.41 -5.04
C LYS A 82 1.25 -6.32 -3.79
N VAL A 83 0.64 -6.60 -2.64
CA VAL A 83 1.32 -6.65 -1.33
C VAL A 83 1.44 -8.09 -0.88
N ASP A 84 2.61 -8.46 -0.38
CA ASP A 84 2.83 -9.67 0.39
C ASP A 84 2.75 -9.32 1.88
N LEU A 85 1.90 -10.01 2.64
CA LEU A 85 1.62 -9.71 4.04
C LEU A 85 2.08 -10.86 4.94
N GLU A 86 2.80 -10.52 5.98
CA GLU A 86 3.10 -11.41 7.10
C GLU A 86 2.54 -10.79 8.38
N GLU A 87 1.64 -11.51 9.05
CA GLU A 87 0.97 -11.06 10.28
C GLU A 87 1.42 -11.95 11.45
N SER A 88 1.74 -11.35 12.59
CA SER A 88 1.90 -11.99 13.89
C SER A 88 1.00 -11.31 14.91
N ASP A 89 0.99 -11.74 16.17
CA ASP A 89 0.19 -11.11 17.23
C ASP A 89 0.59 -9.65 17.51
N ASP A 90 1.82 -9.28 17.17
CA ASP A 90 2.46 -8.02 17.56
C ASP A 90 3.00 -7.18 16.40
N GLN A 91 2.86 -7.65 15.16
CA GLN A 91 3.26 -6.86 14.01
C GLN A 91 2.60 -7.29 12.71
N VAL A 92 2.64 -6.36 11.76
CA VAL A 92 2.38 -6.61 10.34
C VAL A 92 3.60 -6.19 9.53
N ILE A 93 4.05 -7.07 8.64
CA ILE A 93 5.08 -6.78 7.65
C ILE A 93 4.41 -6.76 6.28
N CYS A 94 4.49 -5.63 5.58
CA CYS A 94 3.96 -5.44 4.24
C CYS A 94 5.10 -5.28 3.24
N LYS A 95 5.18 -6.15 2.23
CA LYS A 95 6.21 -6.11 1.19
C LYS A 95 5.58 -5.75 -0.15
N ILE A 96 6.01 -4.65 -0.75
CA ILE A 96 5.60 -4.21 -2.08
C ILE A 96 6.78 -4.41 -3.02
N ARG A 97 6.57 -5.22 -4.06
CA ARG A 97 7.61 -5.46 -5.08
C ARG A 97 7.53 -4.40 -6.16
N ARG A 98 8.68 -3.97 -6.66
CA ARG A 98 8.76 -3.12 -7.85
C ARG A 98 8.18 -3.87 -9.05
N VAL A 99 7.18 -3.28 -9.71
CA VAL A 99 6.76 -3.75 -11.03
C VAL A 99 7.67 -3.12 -12.07
N ILE A 100 8.61 -3.89 -12.60
CA ILE A 100 9.37 -3.47 -13.79
C ILE A 100 8.38 -3.48 -14.95
N ARG A 101 7.98 -2.28 -15.41
CA ARG A 101 7.27 -2.15 -16.68
C ARG A 101 8.27 -2.40 -17.80
N GLU A 102 8.50 -3.66 -18.14
CA GLU A 102 9.07 -3.96 -19.46
C GLU A 102 8.08 -3.44 -20.50
N GLN A 103 8.57 -2.54 -21.33
CA GLN A 103 7.82 -1.86 -22.37
C GLN A 103 7.18 -2.91 -23.28
N THR A 104 5.85 -2.96 -23.33
CA THR A 104 5.12 -3.61 -24.42
C THR A 104 5.28 -2.77 -25.70
N LEU A 105 6.50 -2.75 -26.25
CA LEU A 105 6.88 -2.08 -27.50
C LEU A 105 7.03 -3.11 -28.64
N VAL A 106 6.29 -4.21 -28.59
CA VAL A 106 6.28 -5.26 -29.63
C VAL A 106 4.85 -5.62 -30.02
N GLN A 107 4.00 -4.65 -30.39
CA GLN A 107 2.81 -4.94 -31.21
C GLN A 107 2.43 -3.84 -32.24
N SER A 108 3.25 -2.81 -32.44
CA SER A 108 3.00 -1.79 -33.48
C SER A 108 3.84 -1.94 -34.75
N ARG A 109 4.76 -2.91 -34.84
CA ARG A 109 5.60 -3.13 -36.05
C ARG A 109 5.03 -4.13 -37.07
N SER A 110 3.93 -4.81 -36.77
CA SER A 110 3.33 -5.80 -37.69
C SER A 110 2.35 -5.20 -38.70
N ALA A 111 1.96 -3.93 -38.55
CA ALA A 111 0.90 -3.31 -39.38
C ALA A 111 1.42 -2.37 -40.49
N GLN A 112 2.73 -2.28 -40.72
CA GLN A 112 3.32 -1.37 -41.73
C GLN A 112 4.12 -2.05 -42.85
N LYS A 113 3.91 -3.35 -43.09
CA LYS A 113 4.39 -4.00 -44.33
C LYS A 113 3.25 -4.68 -45.06
N ALA A 114 2.33 -3.87 -45.57
CA ALA A 114 1.44 -4.24 -46.66
C ALA A 114 0.90 -2.95 -47.30
N ASN A 115 1.75 -2.28 -48.08
CA ASN A 115 1.33 -1.49 -49.23
C ASN A 115 2.52 -1.36 -50.20
#